data_AF-A0AAN6YHG4-F1
#
_entry.id   AF-A0AAN6YHG4-F1
#
_cell.length_a   1.000
_cell.length_b   1.000
_cell.length_c   1.000
_cell.angle_alpha   90.00
_cell.angle_beta   90.00
_cell.angle_gamma   90.00
#
_symmetry.space_group_name_H-M   'P 1'
#
loop_
_entity.id
_entity.type
_entity.pdbx_description
1 polymer ?
#
loop_
_entity_poly.entity_id
_entity_poly.type
_entity_poly.pdbx_seq_one_letter_code
_entity_poly.pdbx_strand_id
1 'polypeptide(L)'
;MSKPILSLVEPKTATDDKPSTTATVTPHLLPCRIHHDGSVEPVQSFWDPTVSEDGKHTAYFRGRKLDGKSVKLPDGYRGIIAAAAAQDGAQIRRPEEEDPVELEQEGGQPETGKLQVQAEFDEMIVWGHEATADASADPYVRGMEEWLALADQIHSFPTSSTDQ
;
A
#
# COMPACT_ATOMS: atom_id res chain seq x y z
N MET A 1 -16.78 -9.97 -6.25
CA MET A 1 -15.33 -9.85 -5.99
C MET A 1 -15.13 -8.52 -5.28
N SER A 2 -14.53 -8.56 -4.08
CA SER A 2 -14.30 -7.36 -3.24
C SER A 2 -13.21 -6.50 -3.87
N LYS A 3 -13.50 -5.20 -4.02
CA LYS A 3 -12.49 -4.21 -4.40
C LYS A 3 -11.65 -3.89 -3.16
N PRO A 4 -10.32 -3.75 -3.25
CA PRO A 4 -9.49 -3.38 -2.10
C PRO A 4 -9.90 -2.02 -1.51
N ILE A 5 -9.72 -1.83 -0.19
CA ILE A 5 -10.01 -0.58 0.56
C ILE A 5 -9.00 0.51 0.18
N LEU A 6 -9.12 1.03 -1.03
CA LEU A 6 -8.38 2.19 -1.49
C LEU A 6 -9.37 3.05 -2.25
N SER A 7 -10.00 4.00 -1.53
CA SER A 7 -10.65 5.15 -2.17
C SER A 7 -9.52 6.05 -2.66
N LEU A 8 -8.98 5.67 -3.82
CA LEU A 8 -8.24 6.59 -4.65
C LEU A 8 -9.31 7.31 -5.47
N VAL A 9 -9.36 8.62 -5.33
CA VAL A 9 -10.16 9.46 -6.22
C VAL A 9 -9.70 9.15 -7.64
N GLU A 10 -10.56 8.52 -8.44
CA GLU A 10 -10.26 8.28 -9.85
C GLU A 10 -9.99 9.65 -10.51
N PRO A 11 -8.84 9.85 -11.19
CA PRO A 11 -8.59 11.10 -11.88
C PRO A 11 -9.68 11.29 -12.93
N LYS A 12 -10.36 12.45 -12.88
CA LYS A 12 -11.34 12.87 -13.88
C LYS A 12 -10.73 12.69 -15.27
N THR A 13 -11.46 11.99 -16.13
CA THR A 13 -11.16 11.88 -17.56
C THR A 13 -11.17 13.27 -18.20
N ALA A 14 -10.00 13.89 -18.27
CA ALA A 14 -9.74 15.03 -19.13
C ALA A 14 -9.19 14.47 -20.45
N THR A 15 -10.00 14.62 -21.50
CA THR A 15 -9.54 14.66 -22.89
C THR A 15 -8.25 15.51 -23.02
N ASP A 16 -7.36 15.05 -23.90
CA ASP A 16 -6.08 15.63 -24.36
C ASP A 16 -4.78 15.36 -23.57
N ASP A 17 -3.99 14.45 -24.17
CA ASP A 17 -2.53 14.47 -24.37
C ASP A 17 -1.66 15.18 -23.31
N LYS A 18 -1.49 14.55 -22.14
CA LYS A 18 -0.43 14.90 -21.17
C LYS A 18 0.01 13.66 -20.40
N PRO A 19 1.32 13.46 -20.09
CA PRO A 19 1.79 12.27 -19.38
C PRO A 19 1.01 12.09 -18.07
N SER A 20 0.33 10.95 -17.98
CA SER A 20 -0.43 10.46 -16.84
C SER A 20 0.37 10.67 -15.54
N THR A 21 0.07 11.72 -14.81
CA THR A 21 0.66 11.97 -13.50
C THR A 21 -0.07 11.10 -12.48
N THR A 22 0.63 10.15 -11.87
CA THR A 22 0.08 9.28 -10.83
C THR A 22 -0.43 10.13 -9.65
N ALA A 23 -1.59 9.81 -9.09
CA ALA A 23 -2.14 10.54 -7.94
C ALA A 23 -1.28 10.32 -6.68
N THR A 24 -1.00 11.37 -5.93
CA THR A 24 -0.36 11.28 -4.60
C THR A 24 -1.42 11.21 -3.52
N VAL A 25 -1.27 10.28 -2.57
CA VAL A 25 -2.19 10.09 -1.45
C VAL A 25 -1.45 9.85 -0.14
N THR A 26 -2.18 9.90 0.99
CA THR A 26 -1.64 9.59 2.32
C THR A 26 -2.37 8.38 2.90
N PRO A 27 -1.73 7.20 2.97
CA PRO A 27 -2.31 6.03 3.61
C PRO A 27 -2.46 6.21 5.13
N HIS A 28 -3.55 5.69 5.69
CA HIS A 28 -3.77 5.64 7.13
C HIS A 28 -3.84 4.19 7.61
N LEU A 29 -2.93 3.82 8.52
CA LEU A 29 -2.90 2.50 9.12
C LEU A 29 -3.62 2.52 10.47
N LEU A 30 -4.82 1.94 10.53
CA LEU A 30 -5.66 1.92 11.72
C LEU A 30 -5.29 0.75 12.65
N PRO A 31 -5.40 0.90 13.99
CA PRO A 31 -5.11 -0.15 14.96
C PRO A 31 -6.27 -1.14 15.10
N CYS A 32 -6.95 -1.45 14.00
CA CYS A 32 -8.09 -2.36 13.96
C CYS A 32 -8.29 -2.93 12.56
N ARG A 33 -8.90 -4.11 12.50
CA ARG A 33 -9.32 -4.71 11.23
C ARG A 33 -10.72 -4.25 10.86
N ILE A 34 -10.89 -3.78 9.62
CA ILE A 34 -12.19 -3.54 9.00
C ILE A 34 -12.47 -4.73 8.07
N HIS A 35 -13.62 -5.39 8.22
CA HIS A 35 -13.98 -6.56 7.40
C HIS A 35 -14.53 -6.20 6.01
N HIS A 36 -14.96 -4.96 5.83
CA HIS A 36 -15.53 -4.51 4.57
C HIS A 36 -14.42 -4.03 3.64
N ASP A 37 -14.18 -4.78 2.56
CA ASP A 37 -13.27 -4.39 1.49
C ASP A 37 -14.04 -3.75 0.32
N GLY A 38 -14.09 -2.41 0.29
CA GLY A 38 -14.77 -1.63 -0.75
C GLY A 38 -14.76 -0.12 -0.50
N SER A 39 -15.35 0.65 -1.43
CA SER A 39 -15.46 2.11 -1.29
C SER A 39 -16.35 2.51 -0.11
N VAL A 40 -15.94 3.55 0.60
CA VAL A 40 -16.63 4.12 1.78
C VAL A 40 -16.95 5.60 1.58
N GLU A 41 -17.02 6.06 0.33
CA GLU A 41 -17.27 7.47 0.04
C GLU A 41 -18.69 7.92 0.46
N PRO A 42 -18.83 9.13 1.04
CA PRO A 42 -17.76 10.09 1.35
C PRO A 42 -17.05 9.79 2.68
N VAL A 43 -15.72 9.69 2.65
CA VAL A 43 -14.91 9.37 3.84
C VAL A 43 -14.75 10.57 4.78
N GLN A 44 -14.71 11.79 4.22
CA GLN A 44 -14.45 13.05 4.94
C GLN A 44 -15.52 13.36 6.00
N SER A 45 -16.74 12.85 5.82
CA SER A 45 -17.84 13.05 6.78
C SER A 45 -17.66 12.24 8.07
N PHE A 46 -16.86 11.17 8.02
CA PHE A 46 -16.72 10.22 9.13
C PHE A 46 -15.28 10.11 9.64
N TRP A 47 -14.32 10.61 8.87
CA TRP A 47 -12.90 10.56 9.16
C TRP A 47 -12.28 11.92 8.86
N ASP A 48 -12.01 12.68 9.93
CA ASP A 48 -11.41 14.00 9.86
C ASP A 48 -10.23 14.10 10.85
N PRO A 49 -9.04 13.62 10.46
CA PRO A 49 -7.83 13.77 11.24
C PRO A 49 -7.44 15.24 11.42
N THR A 50 -7.29 15.66 12.67
CA THR A 50 -6.77 16.98 13.02
C THR A 50 -5.29 16.89 13.35
N VAL A 51 -4.52 17.93 13.01
CA VAL A 51 -3.08 18.03 13.32
C VAL A 51 -2.93 19.09 14.41
N SER A 52 -2.36 18.69 15.54
CA SER A 52 -2.02 19.63 16.62
C SER A 52 -0.75 20.42 16.28
N GLU A 53 -0.50 21.54 16.98
CA GLU A 53 0.72 22.36 16.79
C GLU A 53 2.01 21.56 16.97
N ASP A 54 1.98 20.52 17.81
CA ASP A 54 3.10 19.60 18.05
C ASP A 54 3.31 18.57 16.91
N GLY A 55 2.56 18.66 15.80
CA GLY A 55 2.63 17.72 14.68
C GLY A 55 1.98 16.35 14.95
N LYS A 56 1.30 16.20 16.09
CA LYS A 56 0.57 14.99 16.46
C LYS A 56 -0.80 14.96 15.76
N HIS A 57 -1.11 13.85 15.09
CA HIS A 57 -2.41 13.65 14.49
C HIS A 57 -3.40 13.09 15.52
N THR A 58 -4.63 13.59 15.54
CA THR A 58 -5.70 13.04 16.38
C THR A 58 -6.97 12.88 15.55
N ALA A 59 -7.59 11.71 15.65
CA ALA A 59 -8.84 11.38 15.00
C ALA A 59 -9.72 10.51 15.91
N TYR A 60 -11.00 10.41 15.60
CA TYR A 60 -11.92 9.52 16.31
C TYR A 60 -12.48 8.49 15.34
N PHE A 61 -12.32 7.21 15.67
CA PHE A 61 -12.90 6.12 14.90
C PHE A 61 -13.81 5.29 15.79
N ARG A 62 -15.09 5.16 15.40
CA ARG A 62 -16.10 4.39 16.16
C ARG A 62 -16.18 4.80 17.64
N GLY A 63 -16.03 6.09 17.94
CA GLY A 63 -16.06 6.65 19.30
C GLY A 63 -14.78 6.46 20.11
N ARG A 64 -13.71 5.93 19.52
CA ARG A 64 -12.40 5.77 20.17
C ARG A 64 -11.42 6.82 19.67
N LYS A 65 -10.69 7.44 20.60
CA LYS A 65 -9.64 8.39 20.27
C LYS A 65 -8.42 7.64 19.71
N LEU A 66 -7.95 8.09 18.55
CA LEU A 66 -6.74 7.61 17.92
C LEU A 66 -5.70 8.73 17.88
N ASP A 67 -4.48 8.37 18.22
CA ASP A 67 -3.31 9.25 18.14
C ASP A 67 -2.39 8.74 17.04
N GLY A 68 -2.15 9.58 16.03
CA GLY A 68 -1.42 9.24 14.82
C GLY A 68 -0.03 9.86 14.78
N LYS A 69 0.94 9.07 14.30
CA LYS A 69 2.30 9.50 13.97
C LYS A 69 2.44 9.48 12.44
N SER A 70 2.89 10.59 11.85
CA SER A 70 3.34 10.58 10.45
C SER A 70 4.71 9.91 10.36
N VAL A 71 4.83 8.94 9.47
CA VAL A 71 6.04 8.19 9.17
C VAL A 71 6.38 8.41 7.71
N LYS A 72 7.48 9.11 7.46
CA LYS A 72 7.98 9.38 6.10
C LYS A 72 8.72 8.16 5.55
N LEU A 73 8.68 8.00 4.24
CA LEU A 73 9.54 7.04 3.56
C LEU A 73 11.01 7.48 3.67
N PRO A 74 11.95 6.55 3.87
CA PRO A 74 13.38 6.86 3.80
C PRO A 74 13.81 7.33 2.41
N ASP A 75 14.91 8.06 2.34
CA ASP A 75 15.46 8.54 1.08
C ASP A 75 15.77 7.39 0.11
N GLY A 76 15.44 7.57 -1.16
CA GLY A 76 15.62 6.54 -2.19
C GLY A 76 14.47 5.53 -2.29
N TYR A 77 13.48 5.57 -1.39
CA TYR A 77 12.29 4.74 -1.46
C TYR A 77 11.11 5.48 -2.10
N ARG A 78 10.21 4.71 -2.72
CA ARG A 78 8.97 5.21 -3.33
C ARG A 78 7.80 4.34 -2.89
N GLY A 79 6.78 4.97 -2.31
CA GLY A 79 5.55 4.30 -1.91
C GLY A 79 4.59 4.22 -3.10
N ILE A 80 4.09 3.02 -3.38
CA ILE A 80 3.08 2.81 -4.44
C ILE A 80 1.87 2.07 -3.88
N ILE A 81 0.72 2.41 -4.43
CA ILE A 81 -0.51 1.65 -4.28
C ILE A 81 -0.78 0.97 -5.61
N ALA A 82 -0.80 -0.36 -5.61
CA ALA A 82 -1.01 -1.16 -6.81
C ALA A 82 -2.27 -2.03 -6.68
N ALA A 83 -2.97 -2.24 -7.80
CA ALA A 83 -3.99 -3.29 -7.91
C ALA A 83 -3.57 -4.29 -8.99
N ALA A 84 -4.08 -5.52 -8.89
CA ALA A 84 -4.05 -6.45 -9.99
C ALA A 84 -4.76 -5.82 -11.20
N ALA A 85 -4.09 -5.82 -12.35
CA ALA A 85 -4.71 -5.44 -13.61
C ALA A 85 -5.87 -6.41 -13.88
N ALA A 86 -6.99 -5.87 -14.37
CA ALA A 86 -8.08 -6.71 -14.81
C ALA A 86 -7.54 -7.69 -15.88
N GLN A 87 -7.70 -8.98 -15.61
CA GLN A 87 -7.43 -10.03 -16.60
C GLN A 87 -8.55 -9.95 -17.63
N ASP A 88 -8.28 -9.36 -18.79
CA ASP A 88 -9.22 -9.39 -19.91
C ASP A 88 -9.45 -10.84 -20.33
N GLY A 89 -10.59 -11.42 -19.93
CA GLY A 89 -11.19 -12.54 -20.63
C GLY A 89 -10.69 -13.96 -20.33
N ALA A 90 -10.21 -14.28 -19.12
CA ALA A 90 -10.03 -15.68 -18.74
C ALA A 90 -11.39 -16.38 -18.56
N GLN A 91 -11.75 -17.18 -19.57
CA GLN A 91 -12.96 -18.00 -19.66
C GLN A 91 -13.21 -18.77 -18.35
N ILE A 92 -14.44 -18.66 -17.84
CA ILE A 92 -14.98 -19.52 -16.80
C ILE A 92 -14.92 -20.97 -17.31
N ARG A 93 -13.89 -21.74 -16.93
CA ARG A 93 -13.94 -23.20 -17.11
C ARG A 93 -14.93 -23.75 -16.09
N ARG A 94 -16.13 -24.07 -16.59
CA ARG A 94 -17.17 -24.81 -15.87
C ARG A 94 -16.58 -26.17 -15.46
N PRO A 95 -16.69 -26.60 -14.19
CA PRO A 95 -16.14 -27.88 -13.77
C PRO A 95 -17.15 -28.97 -14.09
N GLU A 96 -17.03 -29.62 -15.25
CA GLU A 96 -17.67 -30.90 -15.56
C GLU A 96 -17.13 -31.42 -16.89
N GLU A 97 -16.15 -32.33 -16.79
CA GLU A 97 -16.00 -33.58 -17.55
C GLU A 97 -14.53 -34.02 -17.50
N GLU A 98 -14.29 -35.15 -16.83
CA GLU A 98 -13.01 -35.85 -16.71
C GLU A 98 -12.70 -36.56 -18.03
N ASP A 99 -11.47 -36.44 -18.55
CA ASP A 99 -10.78 -37.48 -19.35
C ASP A 99 -9.32 -37.07 -19.72
N PRO A 100 -8.42 -38.00 -20.12
CA PRO A 100 -7.32 -38.44 -19.26
C PRO A 100 -5.93 -37.86 -19.61
N VAL A 101 -5.01 -38.08 -18.66
CA VAL A 101 -3.57 -37.74 -18.61
C VAL A 101 -2.82 -37.62 -19.95
N GLU A 102 -2.24 -36.43 -20.20
CA GLU A 102 -1.10 -36.24 -21.09
C GLU A 102 0.13 -35.88 -20.24
N LEU A 103 1.18 -36.69 -20.40
CA LEU A 103 2.47 -36.58 -19.72
C LEU A 103 3.26 -35.36 -20.24
N GLU A 104 3.98 -34.73 -19.31
CA GLU A 104 5.19 -33.92 -19.51
C GLU A 104 5.05 -32.51 -20.14
N GLN A 105 5.06 -31.51 -19.26
CA GLN A 105 5.92 -30.33 -19.42
C GLN A 105 6.30 -29.79 -18.03
N GLU A 106 7.39 -30.33 -17.46
CA GLU A 106 8.17 -29.61 -16.45
C GLU A 106 8.74 -28.34 -17.11
N GLY A 107 8.03 -27.22 -16.95
CA GLY A 107 8.45 -25.95 -17.56
C GLY A 107 7.40 -24.84 -17.59
N GLY A 108 6.21 -25.03 -16.98
CA GLY A 108 5.24 -23.95 -16.84
C GLY A 108 5.81 -22.84 -15.96
N GLN A 109 6.25 -21.73 -16.59
CA GLN A 109 6.52 -20.49 -15.85
C GLN A 109 5.29 -20.15 -15.00
N PRO A 110 5.46 -19.75 -13.73
CA PRO A 110 4.33 -19.32 -12.93
C PRO A 110 3.62 -18.18 -13.65
N GLU A 111 2.32 -18.33 -13.90
CA GLU A 111 1.50 -17.29 -14.52
C GLU A 111 1.62 -16.01 -13.69
N THR A 112 2.36 -15.03 -14.22
CA THR A 112 2.67 -13.80 -13.50
C THR A 112 1.56 -12.80 -13.75
N GLY A 113 0.79 -12.46 -12.70
CA GLY A 113 -0.21 -11.41 -12.77
C GLY A 113 0.41 -10.02 -12.99
N LYS A 114 -0.23 -9.17 -13.79
CA LYS A 114 0.18 -7.78 -13.98
C LYS A 114 -0.34 -6.92 -12.82
N LEU A 115 0.52 -6.07 -12.25
CA LEU A 115 0.14 -5.04 -11.28
C LEU A 115 0.12 -3.66 -11.96
N GLN A 116 -0.92 -2.88 -11.69
CA GLN A 116 -1.04 -1.50 -12.14
C GLN A 116 -0.91 -0.56 -10.94
N VAL A 117 -0.01 0.43 -11.04
CA VAL A 117 0.12 1.51 -10.07
C VAL A 117 -1.08 2.43 -10.20
N GLN A 118 -1.80 2.64 -9.09
CA GLN A 118 -2.96 3.51 -9.02
C GLN A 118 -2.63 4.85 -8.35
N ALA A 119 -1.74 4.84 -7.36
CA ALA A 119 -1.31 6.04 -6.63
C ALA A 119 0.08 5.86 -6.04
N GLU A 120 0.65 6.97 -5.58
CA GLU A 120 1.93 7.06 -4.90
C GLU A 120 1.77 7.76 -3.55
N PHE A 121 2.72 7.54 -2.64
CA PHE A 121 2.75 8.22 -1.35
C PHE A 121 4.19 8.37 -0.87
N ASP A 122 4.44 9.45 -0.12
CA ASP A 122 5.75 9.76 0.47
C ASP A 122 5.76 9.61 2.00
N GLU A 123 4.58 9.49 2.59
CA GLU A 123 4.39 9.27 4.03
C GLU A 123 3.13 8.44 4.28
N MET A 124 3.06 7.82 5.46
CA MET A 124 1.86 7.16 5.97
C MET A 124 1.61 7.60 7.41
N ILE A 125 0.35 7.55 7.83
CA ILE A 125 -0.01 7.83 9.22
C ILE A 125 -0.33 6.54 9.95
N VAL A 126 0.47 6.22 10.97
CA VAL A 126 0.28 5.06 11.83
C VAL A 126 -0.51 5.50 13.07
N TRP A 127 -1.68 4.90 13.28
CA TRP A 127 -2.59 5.25 14.36
C TRP A 127 -2.51 4.26 15.52
N GLY A 128 -2.34 4.77 16.74
CA GLY A 128 -2.42 4.01 17.97
C GLY A 128 -3.65 4.38 18.81
N HIS A 129 -4.10 3.46 19.66
CA HIS A 129 -5.16 3.74 20.62
C HIS A 129 -4.58 4.42 21.86
N GLU A 130 -5.02 5.64 22.17
CA GLU A 130 -4.64 6.43 23.36
C GLU A 130 -3.14 6.76 23.54
N ALA A 131 -2.27 6.22 22.69
CA ALA A 131 -0.84 6.49 22.64
C ALA A 131 -0.38 6.59 21.18
N THR A 132 0.59 7.46 20.93
CA THR A 132 1.25 7.57 19.62
C THR A 132 2.08 6.31 19.36
N ALA A 133 1.96 5.76 18.17
CA ALA A 133 2.83 4.68 17.72
C ALA A 133 4.29 5.16 17.70
N ASP A 134 5.20 4.40 18.31
CA ASP A 134 6.65 4.63 18.25
C ASP A 134 7.38 3.35 17.81
N ALA A 135 8.66 3.45 17.46
CA ALA A 135 9.45 2.31 16.99
C ALA A 135 9.65 1.22 18.07
N SER A 136 9.46 1.55 19.36
CA SER A 136 9.58 0.59 20.46
C SER A 136 8.37 -0.34 20.57
N ALA A 137 7.19 0.14 20.18
CA ALA A 137 5.93 -0.57 20.32
C ALA A 137 5.29 -1.00 18.98
N ASP A 138 5.51 -0.24 17.90
CA ASP A 138 4.84 -0.44 16.62
C ASP A 138 5.78 -1.03 15.55
N PRO A 139 5.44 -2.20 14.97
CA PRO A 139 6.29 -2.88 14.01
C PRO A 139 6.40 -2.15 12.66
N TYR A 140 5.40 -1.35 12.27
CA TYR A 140 5.43 -0.60 11.02
C TYR A 140 6.35 0.61 11.15
N VAL A 141 6.25 1.33 12.27
CA VAL A 141 7.17 2.44 12.57
C VAL A 141 8.61 1.91 12.61
N ARG A 142 8.86 0.81 13.33
CA ARG A 142 10.18 0.16 13.37
C ARG A 142 10.66 -0.29 11.99
N GLY A 143 9.77 -0.88 11.21
CA GLY A 143 10.07 -1.33 9.85
C GLY A 143 10.57 -0.18 8.98
N MET A 144 9.87 0.96 9.04
CA MET A 144 10.18 2.14 8.24
C MET A 144 11.44 2.86 8.73
N GLU A 145 11.63 3.01 10.04
CA GLU A 145 12.73 3.80 10.62
C GLU A 145 14.04 3.01 10.77
N GLU A 146 13.96 1.71 11.06
CA GLU A 146 15.14 0.90 11.41
C GLU A 146 15.44 -0.18 10.38
N TRP A 147 14.42 -0.97 10.01
CA TRP A 147 14.64 -2.16 9.18
C TRP A 147 15.11 -1.82 7.77
N LEU A 148 14.51 -0.81 7.13
CA LEU A 148 14.91 -0.41 5.76
C LEU A 148 16.38 0.03 5.71
N ALA A 149 16.82 0.83 6.70
CA ALA A 149 18.21 1.26 6.80
C ALA A 149 19.16 0.07 7.04
N LEU A 150 18.77 -0.87 7.91
CA LEU A 150 19.56 -2.08 8.15
C LEU A 150 19.66 -2.96 6.91
N ALA A 151 18.54 -3.19 6.21
CA ALA A 151 18.48 -4.01 5.01
C ALA A 151 19.36 -3.43 3.89
N ASP A 152 19.35 -2.10 3.72
CA ASP A 152 20.23 -1.41 2.77
C ASP A 152 21.70 -1.70 3.05
N GLN A 153 22.12 -1.64 4.32
CA GLN A 153 23.51 -1.96 4.69
C GLN A 153 23.87 -3.42 4.45
N ILE A 154 23.00 -4.37 4.83
CA ILE A 154 23.23 -5.82 4.65
C ILE A 154 23.37 -6.18 3.16
N HIS A 155 22.59 -5.54 2.30
CA HIS A 155 22.54 -5.82 0.87
C HIS A 155 23.38 -4.87 0.03
N SER A 156 24.12 -3.94 0.65
CA SER A 156 25.06 -3.08 -0.04
C SER A 156 26.23 -3.89 -0.61
N PHE A 157 26.60 -3.62 -1.86
CA PHE A 157 27.80 -4.20 -2.45
C PHE A 157 29.00 -3.33 -2.09
N PRO A 158 30.16 -3.93 -1.76
CA PRO A 158 31.37 -3.14 -1.51
C PRO A 158 31.69 -2.35 -2.77
N THR A 159 31.70 -1.02 -2.66
CA THR A 159 32.18 -0.16 -3.73
C THR A 159 33.66 -0.46 -3.89
N SER A 160 34.05 -1.02 -5.05
CA SER A 160 35.46 -1.27 -5.36
C SER A 160 36.19 0.06 -5.28
N SER A 161 36.94 0.26 -4.19
CA SER A 161 37.83 1.40 -4.00
C SER A 161 38.83 1.36 -5.15
N THR A 162 38.60 2.23 -6.13
CA THR A 162 39.61 2.55 -7.14
C THR A 162 40.68 3.34 -6.42
N ASP A 163 41.64 2.61 -5.87
CA ASP A 163 42.92 3.14 -5.42
C ASP A 163 43.61 3.74 -6.64
N GLN A 164 43.95 5.03 -6.57
CA GLN A 164 44.70 5.76 -7.58
C GLN A 164 45.81 6.55 -6.91
#